data_AF-H5TYK9-F1
#
_entry.id   AF-H5TYK9-F1
#
_cell.length_a   1.000
_cell.length_b   1.000
_cell.length_c   1.000
_cell.angle_alpha   90.00
_cell.angle_beta   90.00
_cell.angle_gamma   90.00
#
_symmetry.space_group_name_H-M   'P 1'
#
loop_
_entity.id
_entity.type
_entity.pdbx_description
1 polymer ?
#
loop_
_entity_poly.entity_id
_entity_poly.type
_entity_poly.pdbx_seq_one_letter_code
_entity_poly.pdbx_strand_id
1 'polypeptide(L)' 'MLAISRGGRYTLSNVVPCCRSCNASKCNTEVTTWMRRKKLDERLFLVRQAQIIAELTDTVDEAQPTE' A
#
# COMPACT_ATOMS: atom_id res chain seq x y z
N MET A 1 -0.33 -0.87 6.91
CA MET A 1 -0.75 0.23 6.01
C MET A 1 -2.09 0.77 6.49
N LEU A 2 -2.22 2.07 6.72
CA LEU A 2 -3.34 2.65 7.48
C LEU A 2 -4.23 3.55 6.61
N ALA A 3 -5.53 3.52 6.91
CA ALA A 3 -6.45 4.50 6.36
C ALA A 3 -6.04 5.91 6.79
N ILE A 4 -6.14 6.88 5.88
CA ILE A 4 -5.84 8.29 6.16
C ILE A 4 -6.67 8.81 7.34
N SER A 5 -7.97 8.48 7.39
CA SER A 5 -8.87 8.84 8.49
C SER A 5 -8.50 8.21 9.84
N ARG A 6 -7.53 7.29 9.87
CA ARG A 6 -7.01 6.66 11.09
C ARG A 6 -5.52 6.92 11.29
N GLY A 7 -4.99 8.01 10.72
CA GLY A 7 -3.60 8.42 10.89
C GLY A 7 -2.62 7.86 9.85
N GLY A 8 -3.12 7.29 8.74
CA GLY A 8 -2.30 6.96 7.58
C GLY A 8 -1.67 8.23 6.99
N ARG A 9 -0.38 8.15 6.63
CA ARG A 9 0.35 9.26 6.02
C ARG A 9 0.11 9.29 4.51
N TYR A 10 0.21 10.49 3.92
CA TYR A 10 0.19 10.68 2.46
C TYR A 10 1.57 10.42 1.88
N THR A 11 1.97 9.15 1.81
CA THR A 11 3.25 8.70 1.27
C THR A 11 3.02 7.59 0.25
N LEU A 12 3.92 7.46 -0.73
CA LEU A 12 3.86 6.36 -1.71
C LEU A 12 3.84 4.98 -1.02
N SER A 13 4.57 4.84 0.08
CA SER A 13 4.58 3.61 0.90
C SER A 13 3.24 3.26 1.55
N ASN A 14 2.28 4.18 1.57
CA ASN A 14 0.93 3.97 2.10
C ASN A 14 -0.15 3.87 0.99
N VAL A 15 0.26 3.73 -0.28
CA VAL A 15 -0.61 3.59 -1.45
C VAL A 15 -0.46 2.19 -2.05
N VAL A 16 -1.59 1.58 -2.44
CA VAL A 16 -1.61 0.27 -3.12
C VAL A 16 -2.64 0.21 -4.24
N PRO A 17 -2.34 -0.51 -5.33
CA PRO A 17 -3.34 -0.83 -6.33
C PRO A 17 -4.40 -1.76 -5.73
N CYS A 18 -5.67 -1.43 -5.95
CA CYS A 18 -6.78 -2.29 -5.55
C CYS A 18 -8.00 -2.07 -6.44
N CYS A 19 -8.87 -3.08 -6.51
CA CYS A 19 -10.17 -2.93 -7.17
C CYS A 19 -11.17 -2.19 -6.27
N ARG A 20 -12.27 -1.72 -6.88
CA ARG A 20 -13.33 -0.95 -6.18
C ARG A 20 -13.91 -1.70 -4.98
N SER A 21 -14.23 -2.99 -5.12
CA SER A 21 -14.85 -3.79 -4.06
C SER A 21 -13.89 -4.04 -2.88
N CYS A 22 -12.60 -4.28 -3.15
CA CYS A 22 -11.58 -4.41 -2.11
C CYS A 22 -11.45 -3.11 -1.32
N ASN A 23 -11.30 -1.96 -2.01
CA ASN A 23 -11.21 -0.66 -1.36
C ASN A 23 -12.43 -0.38 -0.47
N ALA A 24 -13.64 -0.59 -1.01
CA ALA A 24 -14.88 -0.38 -0.27
C ALA A 24 -14.97 -1.29 0.97
N SER A 25 -14.63 -2.57 0.85
CA SER A 25 -14.71 -3.52 1.96
C SER A 25 -13.61 -3.38 3.01
N LYS A 26 -12.47 -2.76 2.66
CA LYS A 26 -11.41 -2.38 3.59
C LYS A 26 -11.84 -1.20 4.44
N CYS A 27 -12.39 -0.17 3.81
CA CYS A 27 -12.80 1.07 4.47
C CYS A 27 -11.66 1.60 5.37
N ASN A 28 -11.97 1.89 6.64
CA ASN A 28 -11.06 2.43 7.63
C ASN A 28 -10.23 1.36 8.38
N THR A 29 -10.37 0.08 8.03
CA THR A 29 -9.60 -1.01 8.67
C THR A 29 -8.15 -0.99 8.21
N GLU A 30 -7.21 -1.33 9.10
CA GLU A 30 -5.80 -1.57 8.73
C GLU A 30 -5.71 -2.72 7.71
N VAL A 31 -4.84 -2.59 6.71
CA VAL A 31 -4.76 -3.55 5.59
C VAL A 31 -4.56 -4.99 6.05
N THR A 32 -3.57 -5.26 6.90
CA THR A 32 -3.28 -6.65 7.30
C THR A 32 -4.41 -7.25 8.13
N THR A 33 -5.03 -6.44 8.99
CA THR A 33 -6.21 -6.84 9.78
C THR A 33 -7.41 -7.15 8.87
N TRP A 34 -7.64 -6.34 7.84
CA TRP A 34 -8.67 -6.58 6.83
C TRP A 34 -8.40 -7.87 6.03
N MET A 35 -7.15 -8.10 5.61
CA MET A 35 -6.74 -9.28 4.86
C MET A 35 -6.94 -10.57 5.65
N ARG A 36 -6.51 -10.61 6.92
CA ARG A 36 -6.74 -11.75 7.82
C ARG A 36 -8.22 -12.07 7.95
N ARG A 37 -9.06 -11.05 8.16
CA ARG A 37 -10.52 -11.21 8.22
C ARG A 37 -11.11 -11.76 6.91
N LYS A 38 -10.57 -11.33 5.76
CA LYS A 38 -10.99 -11.79 4.42
C LYS A 38 -10.34 -13.10 3.99
N LYS A 39 -9.45 -13.68 4.80
CA LYS A 39 -8.66 -14.89 4.47
C LYS A 39 -7.87 -14.73 3.17
N LEU A 40 -7.34 -13.53 2.92
CA LEU A 40 -6.43 -13.25 1.81
C LEU A 40 -4.98 -13.51 2.22
N ASP A 41 -4.10 -13.74 1.24
CA ASP A 41 -2.68 -14.00 1.49
C ASP A 41 -1.93 -12.71 1.87
N GLU A 42 -1.90 -12.43 3.18
CA GLU A 42 -1.17 -11.30 3.76
C GLU A 42 0.33 -11.35 3.45
N ARG A 43 0.94 -12.54 3.48
CA ARG A 43 2.38 -12.68 3.30
C ARG A 43 2.77 -12.30 1.88
N LEU A 44 2.07 -12.85 0.88
CA LEU A 44 2.31 -12.54 -0.52
C LEU A 44 2.14 -11.05 -0.79
N PHE A 45 1.09 -10.44 -0.24
CA PHE A 45 0.85 -9.00 -0.36
C PHE A 45 2.00 -8.17 0.21
N LEU A 46 2.47 -8.47 1.43
CA LEU A 46 3.54 -7.69 2.07
C LEU A 46 4.86 -7.80 1.31
N VAL A 47 5.20 -8.99 0.82
CA VAL A 47 6.41 -9.20 0.00
C VAL A 47 6.31 -8.41 -1.30
N ARG A 48 5.19 -8.51 -2.01
CA ARG A 48 5.01 -7.80 -3.29
C ARG A 48 4.97 -6.28 -3.10
N GLN A 49 4.36 -5.81 -2.01
CA GLN A 49 4.33 -4.39 -1.69
C GLN A 49 5.73 -3.83 -1.40
N ALA A 50 6.56 -4.56 -0.66
CA ALA A 50 7.93 -4.14 -0.39
C ALA A 50 8.75 -4.03 -1.67
N GLN A 51 8.60 -4.98 -2.60
CA GLN A 51 9.26 -4.95 -3.91
C GLN A 51 8.82 -3.72 -4.74
N ILE A 52 7.52 -3.46 -4.83
CA ILE A 52 6.98 -2.33 -5.58
C ILE A 52 7.47 -0.99 -4.98
N ILE A 53 7.51 -0.87 -3.65
CA ILE A 53 8.02 0.35 -3.01
C ILE A 53 9.49 0.57 -3.37
N ALA A 54 10.31 -0.49 -3.32
CA ALA A 54 11.72 -0.38 -3.69
C ALA A 54 11.89 0.05 -5.16
N GLU A 55 11.18 -0.60 -6.07
CA GLU A 55 11.17 -0.23 -7.50
C GLU A 55 10.74 1.23 -7.72
N LEU A 56 9.69 1.69 -7.01
CA LEU A 56 9.19 3.06 -7.15
C LEU A 56 10.14 4.10 -6.55
N THR A 57 10.78 3.82 -5.42
CA THR A 57 11.77 4.73 -4.84
C THR A 57 12.94 4.93 -5.80
N ASP A 58 13.46 3.85 -6.40
CA ASP A 58 14.55 3.93 -7.38
C ASP A 58 14.14 4.79 -8.60
N THR A 59 12.91 4.61 -9.11
CA THR A 59 12.44 5.41 -10.26
C THR A 59 12.22 6.89 -9.94
N VAL A 60 11.83 7.22 -8.70
CA VAL A 60 11.60 8.61 -8.29
C VAL A 60 12.93 9.34 -8.16
N ASP A 61 13.97 8.68 -7.66
CA ASP A 61 15.32 9.24 -7.54
C ASP A 61 15.94 9.51 -8.94
N GLU A 62 15.75 8.59 -9.90
CA GLU A 62 16.19 8.79 -11.30
C GLU A 62 15.45 9.94 -12.01
N ALA A 63 14.20 10.22 -11.62
CA ALA A 63 13.37 11.24 -12.24
C ALA A 63 13.55 12.65 -11.65
N GLN A 64 14.35 12.83 -10.59
CA GLN A 64 14.71 14.16 -10.11
C GLN A 64 15.71 14.81 -11.08
N PRO A 65 15.42 15.98 -11.69
CA PRO A 65 16.40 16.66 -12.52
C PRO A 65 17.62 17.03 -11.67
N THR A 66 18.82 16.72 -12.18
CA THR A 66 20.04 17.36 -11.69
C THR A 66 19.93 18.86 -11.96
N GLU A 67 19.93 19.67 -10.89
CA GLU A 67 20.10 21.13 -10.98
C GLU A 67 21.47 21.49 -11.55
#